data_AF-A0A0F8XYZ5-F1
#
_entry.id   AF-A0A0F8XYZ5-F1
#
_cell.length_a   1.000
_cell.length_b   1.000
_cell.length_c   1.000
_cell.angle_alpha   90.00
_cell.angle_beta   90.00
_cell.angle_gamma   90.00
#
_symmetry.space_group_name_H-M   'P 1'
#
loop_
_entity.id
_entity.type
_entity.pdbx_description
1 polymer ?
#
loop_
_entity_poly.entity_id
_entity_poly.type
_entity_poly.pdbx_seq_one_letter_code
_entity_poly.pdbx_strand_id
1 'polypeptide(L)'
;AYRDAEPERERAAEAVRQAAVAAKRREWRQTSGIPPLFMDKDFSNFDESLQPGAYKAAWQYAENFPLGKPWGYGWMVMASFVKPGERGDSNGLGKTHLACSIMHRLLDRWQGEDIRRPAFFITEPDLITSIQATYSLSVEEKSLRESESEIINRLASEPLLVLDDVGKIIRTDRSNPKALTTPFVQEKLFLLIDLRYRAKLPMIITTNFASEDLETYLGTAAMDRIVEMIGGSFKRLKGKSYRRDNP
;
A
#
# COMPACT_ATOMS: atom_id res chain seq x y z
N ALA A 1 12.22 27.17 44.55
CA ALA A 1 11.92 25.76 44.85
C ALA A 1 10.62 25.27 44.20
N TYR A 2 9.45 25.87 44.48
CA TYR A 2 8.17 25.43 43.86
C TYR A 2 7.94 25.90 42.42
N ARG A 3 8.48 27.05 42.01
CA ARG A 3 8.30 27.61 40.65
C ARG A 3 9.09 26.91 39.54
N ASP A 4 10.16 26.20 39.89
CA ASP A 4 11.04 25.52 38.92
C ASP A 4 10.61 24.05 38.69
N ALA A 5 9.78 23.49 39.57
CA ALA A 5 9.36 22.08 39.52
C ALA A 5 8.23 21.81 38.51
N GLU A 6 7.41 22.81 38.18
CA GLU A 6 6.32 22.70 37.20
C GLU A 6 6.83 22.57 35.75
N PRO A 7 7.74 23.42 35.25
CA PRO A 7 8.32 23.25 33.91
C PRO A 7 9.18 21.99 33.78
N GLU A 8 9.81 21.52 34.86
CA GLU A 8 10.51 20.23 34.86
C GLU A 8 9.56 19.04 34.75
N ARG A 9 8.40 19.08 35.44
CA ARG A 9 7.36 18.05 35.34
C ARG A 9 6.72 18.01 33.95
N GLU A 10 6.45 19.16 33.34
CA GLU A 10 5.92 19.24 31.98
C GLU A 10 6.92 18.68 30.96
N ARG A 11 8.21 19.03 31.07
CA ARG A 11 9.27 18.46 30.22
C ARG A 11 9.40 16.95 30.38
N ALA A 12 9.32 16.45 31.62
CA ALA A 12 9.36 15.02 31.90
C ALA A 12 8.15 14.29 31.30
N ALA A 13 6.94 14.84 31.45
CA ALA A 13 5.73 14.27 30.86
C ALA A 13 5.79 14.26 29.33
N GLU A 14 6.29 15.33 28.71
CA GLU A 14 6.46 15.40 27.26
C GLU A 14 7.48 14.39 26.75
N ALA A 15 8.62 14.23 27.44
CA ALA A 15 9.63 13.24 27.10
C ALA A 15 9.07 11.81 27.17
N VAL A 16 8.26 11.50 28.18
CA VAL A 16 7.58 10.19 28.30
C VAL A 16 6.60 9.99 27.15
N ARG A 17 5.81 11.00 26.80
CA ARG A 17 4.88 10.94 25.65
C ARG A 17 5.62 10.69 24.34
N GLN A 18 6.68 11.44 24.08
CA GLN A 18 7.50 11.29 22.87
C GLN A 18 8.17 9.92 22.80
N ALA A 19 8.66 9.39 23.92
CA ALA A 19 9.23 8.06 23.99
C ALA A 19 8.19 6.96 23.68
N ALA A 20 6.96 7.09 24.21
CA ALA A 20 5.86 6.18 23.93
C ALA A 20 5.44 6.23 22.44
N VAL A 21 5.33 7.43 21.88
CA VAL A 21 5.05 7.63 20.45
C VAL A 21 6.13 6.99 19.60
N ALA A 22 7.41 7.24 19.89
CA ALA A 22 8.52 6.65 19.15
C ALA A 22 8.54 5.11 19.25
N ALA A 23 8.24 4.55 20.43
CA ALA A 23 8.13 3.11 20.60
C ALA A 23 7.01 2.52 19.74
N LYS A 24 5.83 3.15 19.73
CA LYS A 24 4.69 2.69 18.92
C LYS A 24 4.96 2.79 17.42
N ARG A 25 5.60 3.87 16.96
CA ARG A 25 6.03 4.00 15.55
C ARG A 25 6.97 2.87 15.15
N ARG A 26 7.92 2.46 16.02
CA ARG A 26 8.81 1.32 15.75
C ARG A 26 8.06 0.00 15.66
N GLU A 27 7.14 -0.25 16.59
CA GLU A 27 6.28 -1.43 16.58
C GLU A 27 5.44 -1.51 15.29
N TRP A 28 4.82 -0.39 14.88
CA TRP A 28 4.02 -0.37 13.65
C TRP A 28 4.85 -0.52 12.38
N ARG A 29 6.07 0.03 12.30
CA ARG A 29 6.95 -0.27 11.16
C ARG A 29 7.14 -1.78 10.97
N GLN A 30 7.29 -2.51 12.06
CA GLN A 30 7.49 -3.97 12.04
C GLN A 30 6.22 -4.76 11.75
N THR A 31 5.05 -4.24 12.13
CA THR A 31 3.77 -4.96 12.08
C THR A 31 2.84 -4.49 10.96
N SER A 32 3.21 -3.46 10.21
CA SER A 32 2.45 -2.93 9.07
C SER A 32 2.67 -3.68 7.75
N GLY A 33 3.38 -4.83 7.77
CA GLY A 33 3.61 -5.65 6.59
C GLY A 33 4.68 -5.10 5.62
N ILE A 34 5.39 -4.03 5.98
CA ILE A 34 6.51 -3.50 5.18
C ILE A 34 7.57 -4.61 5.04
N PRO A 35 7.95 -5.02 3.82
CA PRO A 35 8.94 -6.07 3.67
C PRO A 35 10.29 -5.64 4.24
N PRO A 36 11.11 -6.55 4.81
CA PRO A 36 12.41 -6.21 5.38
C PRO A 36 13.31 -5.39 4.45
N LEU A 37 13.26 -5.65 3.14
CA LEU A 37 13.99 -4.94 2.10
C LEU A 37 13.64 -3.44 1.99
N PHE A 38 12.49 -3.02 2.52
CA PHE A 38 11.99 -1.64 2.46
C PHE A 38 11.88 -0.97 3.84
N MET A 39 12.39 -1.62 4.90
CA MET A 39 12.35 -1.06 6.26
C MET A 39 13.18 0.22 6.40
N ASP A 40 14.26 0.33 5.64
CA ASP A 40 15.16 1.48 5.61
C ASP A 40 14.94 2.36 4.38
N LYS A 41 13.91 2.10 3.56
CA LYS A 41 13.65 2.81 2.29
C LYS A 41 12.55 3.85 2.47
N ASP A 42 12.94 5.11 2.55
CA ASP A 42 12.04 6.26 2.70
C ASP A 42 12.32 7.35 1.64
N PHE A 43 11.68 8.50 1.77
CA PHE A 43 11.86 9.61 0.82
C PHE A 43 13.29 10.18 0.84
N SER A 44 14.01 10.12 1.96
CA SER A 44 15.35 10.72 2.09
C SER A 44 16.42 10.00 1.27
N ASN A 45 16.20 8.72 0.96
CA ASN A 45 17.10 7.90 0.17
C ASN A 45 16.50 7.41 -1.16
N PHE A 46 15.41 8.05 -1.59
CA PHE A 46 14.91 7.94 -2.95
C PHE A 46 15.54 9.02 -3.82
N ASP A 47 16.17 8.65 -4.94
CA ASP A 47 16.66 9.62 -5.91
C ASP A 47 15.49 10.24 -6.69
N GLU A 48 15.05 11.42 -6.25
CA GLU A 48 13.97 12.19 -6.87
C GLU A 48 14.20 12.42 -8.38
N SER A 49 15.46 12.56 -8.82
CA SER A 49 15.80 12.85 -10.21
C SER A 49 15.37 11.74 -11.17
N LEU A 50 15.25 10.50 -10.66
CA LEU A 50 14.80 9.35 -11.45
C LEU A 50 13.30 9.41 -11.73
N GLN A 51 12.49 9.95 -10.81
CA GLN A 51 11.02 9.94 -10.88
C GLN A 51 10.39 11.21 -10.30
N PRO A 52 10.70 12.43 -10.79
CA PRO A 52 10.34 13.67 -10.11
C PRO A 52 8.83 13.85 -9.94
N GLY A 53 8.05 13.52 -10.97
CA GLY A 53 6.59 13.61 -10.92
C GLY A 53 5.94 12.62 -9.94
N ALA A 54 6.43 11.37 -9.91
CA ALA A 54 5.90 10.35 -9.00
C ALA A 54 6.36 10.62 -7.56
N TYR A 55 7.60 11.04 -7.36
CA TYR A 55 8.14 11.45 -6.06
C TYR A 55 7.33 12.60 -5.48
N LYS A 56 7.16 13.71 -6.23
CA LYS A 56 6.38 14.86 -5.77
C LYS A 56 4.94 14.49 -5.43
N ALA A 57 4.29 13.66 -6.25
CA ALA A 57 2.94 13.19 -5.97
C ALA A 57 2.88 12.33 -4.70
N ALA A 58 3.82 11.41 -4.51
CA ALA A 58 3.91 10.56 -3.32
C ALA A 58 4.20 11.37 -2.05
N TRP A 59 5.14 12.32 -2.12
CA TRP A 59 5.45 13.24 -1.03
C TRP A 59 4.21 14.06 -0.63
N GLN A 60 3.56 14.71 -1.60
CA GLN A 60 2.36 15.50 -1.35
C GLN A 60 1.21 14.65 -0.79
N TYR A 61 1.06 13.43 -1.27
CA TYR A 61 0.08 12.49 -0.73
C TYR A 61 0.37 12.17 0.73
N ALA A 62 1.62 11.83 1.06
CA ALA A 62 2.03 11.52 2.42
C ALA A 62 1.91 12.72 3.37
N GLU A 63 2.24 13.93 2.93
CA GLU A 63 2.15 15.15 3.75
C GLU A 63 0.70 15.56 4.02
N ASN A 64 -0.19 15.38 3.06
CA ASN A 64 -1.57 15.83 3.17
C ASN A 64 -2.52 14.73 3.68
N PHE A 65 -2.03 13.50 3.88
CA PHE A 65 -2.85 12.40 4.37
C PHE A 65 -3.45 12.71 5.75
N PRO A 66 -4.78 12.60 5.92
CA PRO A 66 -5.45 12.91 7.19
C PRO A 66 -5.46 11.69 8.13
N LEU A 67 -4.42 11.55 8.96
CA LEU A 67 -4.19 10.38 9.84
C LEU A 67 -5.43 9.94 10.65
N GLY A 68 -6.15 10.88 11.27
CA GLY A 68 -7.33 10.55 12.09
C GLY A 68 -8.63 10.35 11.30
N LYS A 69 -8.69 10.79 10.03
CA LYS A 69 -9.91 10.77 9.21
C LYS A 69 -9.59 10.47 7.73
N PRO A 70 -9.11 9.25 7.42
CA PRO A 70 -8.66 8.88 6.07
C PRO A 70 -9.80 8.77 5.04
N TRP A 71 -11.06 8.66 5.48
CA TRP A 71 -12.20 8.45 4.60
C TRP A 71 -12.42 9.61 3.62
N GLY A 72 -12.57 9.28 2.35
CA GLY A 72 -12.69 10.23 1.24
C GLY A 72 -11.36 10.73 0.71
N TYR A 73 -10.23 10.34 1.29
CA TYR A 73 -8.92 10.63 0.71
C TYR A 73 -8.70 9.81 -0.56
N GLY A 74 -8.12 10.44 -1.58
CA GLY A 74 -7.94 9.84 -2.90
C GLY A 74 -7.08 8.58 -2.88
N TRP A 75 -7.29 7.72 -3.87
CA TRP A 75 -6.43 6.57 -4.12
C TRP A 75 -5.23 7.01 -4.96
N MET A 76 -4.20 6.17 -5.02
CA MET A 76 -3.09 6.35 -5.93
C MET A 76 -2.74 5.03 -6.61
N VAL A 77 -2.61 5.05 -7.94
CA VAL A 77 -2.04 3.93 -8.69
C VAL A 77 -0.67 4.35 -9.19
N MET A 78 0.37 3.63 -8.79
CA MET A 78 1.71 3.74 -9.36
C MET A 78 1.90 2.62 -10.38
N ALA A 79 2.21 2.99 -11.62
CA ALA A 79 2.33 2.01 -12.71
C ALA A 79 3.65 2.15 -13.44
N SER A 80 4.24 1.04 -13.87
CA SER A 80 5.41 1.07 -14.76
C SER A 80 5.31 0.01 -15.84
N PHE A 81 5.22 0.46 -17.08
CA PHE A 81 5.10 -0.35 -18.27
C PHE A 81 5.87 0.33 -19.40
N VAL A 82 6.30 -0.45 -20.39
CA VAL A 82 7.00 0.05 -21.58
C VAL A 82 5.99 0.06 -22.72
N LYS A 83 5.72 1.23 -23.31
CA LYS A 83 4.82 1.31 -24.47
C LYS A 83 5.55 0.79 -25.73
N PRO A 84 4.82 0.29 -26.74
CA PRO A 84 5.40 -0.01 -28.04
C PRO A 84 6.23 1.17 -28.56
N GLY A 85 7.51 0.92 -28.90
CA GLY A 85 8.45 1.93 -29.38
C GLY A 85 9.19 2.72 -28.29
N GLU A 86 8.85 2.59 -27.01
CA GLU A 86 9.65 3.17 -25.91
C GLU A 86 10.81 2.23 -25.51
N ARG A 87 11.92 2.81 -25.05
CA ARG A 87 13.03 2.08 -24.41
C ARG A 87 12.94 2.25 -22.90
N GLY A 88 13.26 1.19 -22.14
CA GLY A 88 13.30 1.23 -20.68
C GLY A 88 12.90 -0.10 -20.06
N ASP A 89 12.77 -0.10 -18.75
CA ASP A 89 12.36 -1.26 -17.96
C ASP A 89 11.00 -1.02 -17.30
N SER A 90 10.23 -2.08 -17.11
CA SER A 90 8.99 -2.06 -16.31
C SER A 90 9.23 -2.35 -14.83
N ASN A 91 10.45 -2.76 -14.44
CA ASN A 91 10.79 -3.20 -13.08
C ASN A 91 11.97 -2.42 -12.50
N GLY A 92 11.97 -2.26 -11.18
CA GLY A 92 13.06 -1.57 -10.48
C GLY A 92 13.07 -0.06 -10.67
N LEU A 93 11.91 0.55 -10.95
CA LEU A 93 11.74 2.00 -11.06
C LEU A 93 11.36 2.70 -9.75
N GLY A 94 11.13 1.93 -8.67
CA GLY A 94 10.89 2.50 -7.34
C GLY A 94 9.43 2.62 -6.89
N LYS A 95 8.47 1.94 -7.54
CA LYS A 95 7.05 1.94 -7.11
C LYS A 95 6.87 1.52 -5.64
N THR A 96 7.37 0.35 -5.28
CA THR A 96 7.31 -0.18 -3.91
C THR A 96 8.07 0.71 -2.92
N HIS A 97 9.22 1.29 -3.34
CA HIS A 97 9.97 2.24 -2.52
C HIS A 97 9.14 3.48 -2.20
N LEU A 98 8.52 4.13 -3.20
CA LEU A 98 7.65 5.29 -2.97
C LEU A 98 6.43 4.93 -2.12
N ALA A 99 5.81 3.76 -2.33
CA ALA A 99 4.69 3.30 -1.52
C ALA A 99 5.09 3.12 -0.04
N CYS A 100 6.22 2.45 0.23
CA CYS A 100 6.77 2.33 1.59
C CYS A 100 7.21 3.68 2.17
N SER A 101 7.72 4.60 1.35
CA SER A 101 8.08 5.96 1.78
C SER A 101 6.87 6.74 2.28
N ILE A 102 5.73 6.61 1.60
CA ILE A 102 4.46 7.16 2.08
C ILE A 102 4.14 6.58 3.46
N MET A 103 4.18 5.25 3.62
CA MET A 103 3.89 4.60 4.90
C MET A 103 4.81 5.06 6.03
N HIS A 104 6.13 5.10 5.80
CA HIS A 104 7.10 5.59 6.78
C HIS A 104 6.79 7.02 7.19
N ARG A 105 6.48 7.88 6.21
CA ARG A 105 6.14 9.26 6.49
C ARG A 105 4.83 9.41 7.28
N LEU A 106 3.82 8.58 7.02
CA LEU A 106 2.60 8.57 7.84
C LEU A 106 2.89 8.18 9.29
N LEU A 107 3.74 7.17 9.50
CA LEU A 107 4.18 6.77 10.83
C LEU A 107 4.96 7.90 11.53
N ASP A 108 5.81 8.62 10.81
CA ASP A 108 6.58 9.75 11.36
C ASP A 108 5.74 10.98 11.70
N ARG A 109 4.62 11.16 10.99
CA ARG A 109 3.68 12.26 11.26
C ARG A 109 2.74 11.97 12.44
N TRP A 110 2.56 10.71 12.84
CA TRP A 110 1.64 10.32 13.91
C TRP A 110 2.18 10.69 15.30
N GLN A 111 1.46 11.49 16.08
CA GLN A 111 1.88 12.06 17.37
C GLN A 111 1.15 11.46 18.58
N GLY A 112 0.49 10.31 18.43
CA GLY A 112 -0.27 9.68 19.52
C GLY A 112 -1.78 9.95 19.49
N GLU A 113 -2.30 10.60 18.45
CA GLU A 113 -3.70 11.05 18.36
C GLU A 113 -4.72 9.93 18.07
N ASP A 114 -4.30 8.77 17.56
CA ASP A 114 -5.16 7.59 17.29
C ASP A 114 -4.41 6.31 17.72
N ILE A 115 -5.13 5.30 18.20
CA ILE A 115 -4.58 3.99 18.56
C ILE A 115 -4.42 3.04 17.37
N ARG A 116 -4.93 3.42 16.19
CA ARG A 116 -4.85 2.62 14.97
C ARG A 116 -3.60 2.95 14.17
N ARG A 117 -2.97 1.92 13.61
CA ARG A 117 -1.86 2.09 12.66
C ARG A 117 -2.36 2.85 11.42
N PRO A 118 -1.56 3.76 10.83
CA PRO A 118 -2.02 4.60 9.73
C PRO A 118 -1.99 3.91 8.37
N ALA A 119 -1.25 2.81 8.21
CA ALA A 119 -1.16 2.09 6.95
C ALA A 119 -0.77 0.61 7.14
N PHE A 120 -1.18 -0.22 6.18
CA PHE A 120 -0.78 -1.62 6.07
C PHE A 120 -0.35 -1.94 4.63
N PHE A 121 0.65 -2.80 4.48
CA PHE A 121 1.21 -3.27 3.23
C PHE A 121 0.93 -4.74 3.05
N ILE A 122 0.52 -5.13 1.85
CA ILE A 122 0.44 -6.52 1.42
C ILE A 122 0.70 -6.59 -0.08
N THR A 123 1.38 -7.65 -0.53
CA THR A 123 1.49 -7.92 -1.96
C THR A 123 0.23 -8.68 -2.43
N GLU A 124 -0.15 -8.53 -3.69
CA GLU A 124 -1.22 -9.37 -4.25
C GLU A 124 -0.94 -10.88 -4.05
N PRO A 125 0.25 -11.42 -4.38
CA PRO A 125 0.55 -12.83 -4.14
C PRO A 125 0.34 -13.29 -2.69
N ASP A 126 0.75 -12.49 -1.72
CA ASP A 126 0.61 -12.83 -0.30
C ASP A 126 -0.85 -12.79 0.14
N LEU A 127 -1.65 -11.83 -0.34
CA LEU A 127 -3.09 -11.77 -0.11
C LEU A 127 -3.79 -13.04 -0.60
N ILE A 128 -3.57 -13.39 -1.87
CA ILE A 128 -4.21 -14.55 -2.49
C ILE A 128 -3.77 -15.85 -1.80
N THR A 129 -2.48 -15.98 -1.50
CA THR A 129 -1.96 -17.14 -0.77
C THR A 129 -2.56 -17.27 0.62
N SER A 130 -2.71 -16.15 1.35
CA SER A 130 -3.32 -16.12 2.68
C SER A 130 -4.77 -16.57 2.64
N ILE A 131 -5.55 -16.11 1.65
CA ILE A 131 -6.94 -16.54 1.47
C ILE A 131 -7.01 -18.03 1.12
N GLN A 132 -6.19 -18.50 0.18
CA GLN A 132 -6.17 -19.91 -0.23
C GLN A 132 -5.83 -20.85 0.92
N ALA A 133 -4.92 -20.44 1.81
CA ALA A 133 -4.56 -21.21 2.99
C ALA A 133 -5.75 -21.47 3.93
N THR A 134 -6.79 -20.62 3.93
CA THR A 134 -7.98 -20.80 4.77
C THR A 134 -8.84 -22.00 4.36
N TYR A 135 -8.79 -22.41 3.08
CA TYR A 135 -9.59 -23.53 2.58
C TYR A 135 -8.98 -24.91 2.87
N SER A 136 -7.68 -24.95 3.17
CA SER A 136 -6.95 -26.19 3.49
C SER A 136 -6.98 -26.57 4.97
N LEU A 137 -7.65 -25.78 5.81
CA LEU A 137 -7.71 -25.98 7.26
C LEU A 137 -8.73 -27.06 7.65
N SER A 138 -8.37 -27.87 8.67
CA SER A 138 -9.30 -28.78 9.34
C SER A 138 -10.42 -28.01 10.07
N VAL A 139 -11.47 -28.72 10.47
CA VAL A 139 -12.57 -28.11 11.26
C VAL A 139 -12.05 -27.51 12.58
N GLU A 140 -11.11 -28.20 13.25
CA GLU A 140 -10.52 -27.70 14.49
C GLU A 140 -9.65 -26.46 14.23
N GLU A 141 -8.85 -26.45 13.16
CA GLU A 141 -7.96 -25.34 12.80
C GLU A 141 -8.73 -24.07 12.40
N LYS A 142 -9.90 -24.20 11.78
CA LYS A 142 -10.77 -23.06 11.40
C LYS A 142 -11.22 -22.22 12.59
N SER A 143 -11.27 -22.80 13.79
CA SER A 143 -11.62 -22.06 15.01
C SER A 143 -10.45 -21.25 15.60
N LEU A 144 -9.22 -21.49 15.12
CA LEU A 144 -7.98 -20.93 15.67
C LEU A 144 -7.26 -19.99 14.70
N ARG A 145 -7.71 -19.87 13.45
CA ARG A 145 -7.06 -19.07 12.41
C ARG A 145 -8.06 -18.12 11.75
N GLU A 146 -7.52 -17.03 11.20
CA GLU A 146 -8.34 -16.09 10.42
C GLU A 146 -8.99 -16.81 9.22
N SER A 147 -10.30 -16.62 9.09
CA SER A 147 -11.08 -16.97 7.91
C SER A 147 -10.83 -15.98 6.77
N GLU A 148 -11.22 -16.37 5.55
CA GLU A 148 -11.19 -15.47 4.39
C GLU A 148 -11.88 -14.13 4.68
N SER A 149 -13.09 -14.20 5.25
CA SER A 149 -13.88 -13.01 5.57
C SER A 149 -13.16 -12.11 6.56
N GLU A 150 -12.48 -12.66 7.57
CA GLU A 150 -11.71 -11.89 8.54
C GLU A 150 -10.48 -11.22 7.89
N ILE A 151 -9.74 -11.95 7.04
CA ILE A 151 -8.62 -11.38 6.28
C ILE A 151 -9.08 -10.20 5.43
N ILE A 152 -10.14 -10.40 4.65
CA ILE A 152 -10.69 -9.36 3.76
C ILE A 152 -11.21 -8.18 4.56
N ASN A 153 -11.98 -8.41 5.63
CA ASN A 153 -12.53 -7.33 6.46
C ASN A 153 -11.42 -6.54 7.16
N ARG A 154 -10.39 -7.21 7.68
CA ARG A 154 -9.23 -6.57 8.29
C ARG A 154 -8.57 -5.64 7.28
N LEU A 155 -8.20 -6.14 6.09
CA LEU A 155 -7.57 -5.35 5.04
C LEU A 155 -8.49 -4.24 4.50
N ALA A 156 -9.79 -4.48 4.41
CA ALA A 156 -10.77 -3.49 3.98
C ALA A 156 -10.93 -2.34 4.99
N SER A 157 -10.59 -2.57 6.26
CA SER A 157 -10.70 -1.58 7.34
C SER A 157 -9.45 -0.74 7.60
N GLU A 158 -8.31 -1.09 6.99
CA GLU A 158 -7.04 -0.37 7.20
C GLU A 158 -7.14 1.10 6.74
N PRO A 159 -6.67 2.09 7.55
CA PRO A 159 -6.75 3.50 7.20
C PRO A 159 -6.16 3.84 5.83
N LEU A 160 -5.01 3.24 5.49
CA LEU A 160 -4.44 3.19 4.16
C LEU A 160 -3.99 1.75 3.87
N LEU A 161 -4.39 1.20 2.72
CA LEU A 161 -3.90 -0.10 2.26
C LEU A 161 -2.97 0.10 1.06
N VAL A 162 -1.74 -0.36 1.18
CA VAL A 162 -0.83 -0.56 0.05
C VAL A 162 -1.03 -1.99 -0.46
N LEU A 163 -1.56 -2.12 -1.67
CA LEU A 163 -1.65 -3.36 -2.41
C LEU A 163 -0.57 -3.35 -3.49
N ASP A 164 0.57 -3.98 -3.18
CA ASP A 164 1.75 -3.96 -4.03
C ASP A 164 1.72 -5.08 -5.07
N ASP A 165 2.36 -4.81 -6.21
CA ASP A 165 2.64 -5.80 -7.24
C ASP A 165 1.36 -6.47 -7.82
N VAL A 166 0.30 -5.68 -8.00
CA VAL A 166 -0.94 -6.12 -8.65
C VAL A 166 -0.68 -6.49 -10.11
N GLY A 167 -1.16 -7.66 -10.50
CA GLY A 167 -0.97 -8.24 -11.83
C GLY A 167 0.19 -9.23 -11.90
N LYS A 168 0.75 -9.68 -10.77
CA LYS A 168 1.84 -10.67 -10.76
C LYS A 168 1.34 -12.09 -10.97
N ILE A 169 0.14 -12.41 -10.51
CA ILE A 169 -0.48 -13.71 -10.73
C ILE A 169 -1.09 -13.71 -12.13
N ILE A 170 -0.25 -13.77 -13.16
CA ILE A 170 -0.72 -13.85 -14.55
C ILE A 170 -1.08 -15.29 -14.86
N ARG A 171 -2.32 -15.51 -15.31
CA ARG A 171 -2.78 -16.80 -15.81
C ARG A 171 -3.56 -16.59 -17.10
N THR A 172 -3.06 -17.19 -18.18
CA THR A 172 -3.74 -17.21 -19.47
C THR A 172 -4.67 -18.42 -19.53
N ASP A 173 -5.95 -18.17 -19.77
CA ASP A 173 -6.93 -19.22 -20.02
C ASP A 173 -6.80 -19.70 -21.48
N ARG A 174 -6.77 -21.02 -21.69
CA ARG A 174 -6.75 -21.59 -23.06
C ARG A 174 -8.05 -21.30 -23.82
N SER A 175 -9.17 -21.17 -23.11
CA SER A 175 -10.48 -20.84 -23.65
C SER A 175 -10.69 -19.34 -23.86
N ASN A 176 -9.96 -18.51 -23.11
CA ASN A 176 -9.91 -17.06 -23.30
C ASN A 176 -8.45 -16.57 -23.26
N PRO A 177 -7.77 -16.52 -24.42
CA PRO A 177 -6.36 -16.10 -24.51
C PRO A 177 -6.09 -14.67 -24.02
N LYS A 178 -7.15 -13.85 -23.88
CA LYS A 178 -7.06 -12.48 -23.36
C LYS A 178 -7.24 -12.39 -21.85
N ALA A 179 -7.69 -13.45 -21.18
CA ALA A 179 -7.75 -13.47 -19.72
C ALA A 179 -6.32 -13.38 -19.17
N LEU A 180 -6.09 -12.41 -18.28
CA LEU A 180 -4.81 -12.23 -17.59
C LEU A 180 -4.84 -12.76 -16.16
N THR A 181 -6.01 -13.17 -15.65
CA THR A 181 -6.21 -13.63 -14.27
C THR A 181 -7.18 -14.80 -14.21
N THR A 182 -7.28 -15.42 -13.03
CA THR A 182 -8.31 -16.44 -12.75
C THR A 182 -9.56 -15.79 -12.16
N PRO A 183 -10.76 -16.38 -12.36
CA PRO A 183 -12.00 -15.89 -11.73
C PRO A 183 -11.87 -15.73 -10.21
N PHE A 184 -11.19 -16.67 -9.55
CA PHE A 184 -10.94 -16.62 -8.11
C PHE A 184 -10.15 -15.37 -7.69
N VAL A 185 -8.99 -15.12 -8.31
CA VAL A 185 -8.16 -13.94 -8.00
C VAL A 185 -8.94 -12.64 -8.29
N GLN A 186 -9.61 -12.58 -9.44
CA GLN A 186 -10.41 -11.42 -9.82
C GLN A 186 -11.53 -11.14 -8.81
N GLU A 187 -12.25 -12.17 -8.36
CA GLU A 187 -13.32 -12.07 -7.37
C GLU A 187 -12.81 -11.52 -6.04
N LYS A 188 -11.68 -12.03 -5.52
CA LYS A 188 -11.13 -11.58 -4.22
C LYS A 188 -10.62 -10.15 -4.29
N LEU A 189 -9.95 -9.77 -5.37
CA LEU A 189 -9.53 -8.38 -5.58
C LEU A 189 -10.73 -7.45 -5.74
N PHE A 190 -11.72 -7.84 -6.52
CA PHE A 190 -12.96 -7.08 -6.67
C PHE A 190 -13.64 -6.85 -5.32
N LEU A 191 -13.79 -7.89 -4.51
CA LEU A 191 -14.42 -7.80 -3.19
C LEU A 191 -13.68 -6.81 -2.27
N LEU A 192 -12.35 -6.90 -2.21
CA LEU A 192 -11.53 -5.99 -1.42
C LEU A 192 -11.65 -4.54 -1.91
N ILE A 193 -11.54 -4.32 -3.22
CA ILE A 193 -11.66 -3.00 -3.85
C ILE A 193 -13.05 -2.40 -3.59
N ASP A 194 -14.11 -3.18 -3.76
CA ASP A 194 -15.48 -2.73 -3.55
C ASP A 194 -15.75 -2.35 -2.09
N LEU A 195 -15.30 -3.17 -1.13
CA LEU A 195 -15.45 -2.85 0.30
C LEU A 195 -14.74 -1.55 0.66
N ARG A 196 -13.52 -1.34 0.17
CA ARG A 196 -12.74 -0.12 0.43
C ARG A 196 -13.33 1.10 -0.27
N TYR A 197 -13.85 0.93 -1.48
CA TYR A 197 -14.56 1.96 -2.21
C TYR A 197 -15.81 2.41 -1.44
N ARG A 198 -16.66 1.48 -0.98
CA ARG A 198 -17.84 1.79 -0.16
C ARG A 198 -17.49 2.43 1.18
N ALA A 199 -16.38 2.02 1.80
CA ALA A 199 -15.87 2.63 3.03
C ALA A 199 -15.13 3.97 2.80
N LYS A 200 -14.93 4.36 1.52
CA LYS A 200 -14.12 5.52 1.10
C LYS A 200 -12.70 5.50 1.67
N LEU A 201 -12.12 4.33 1.92
CA LEU A 201 -10.78 4.24 2.50
C LEU A 201 -9.72 4.21 1.37
N PRO A 202 -8.64 4.99 1.49
CA PRO A 202 -7.65 5.15 0.44
C PRO A 202 -6.85 3.88 0.15
N MET A 203 -6.50 3.65 -1.11
CA MET A 203 -5.55 2.61 -1.50
C MET A 203 -4.37 3.20 -2.27
N ILE A 204 -3.20 2.62 -2.06
CA ILE A 204 -2.08 2.72 -3.00
C ILE A 204 -1.96 1.37 -3.69
N ILE A 205 -2.07 1.36 -5.01
CA ILE A 205 -1.89 0.17 -5.84
C ILE A 205 -0.61 0.34 -6.64
N THR A 206 0.26 -0.66 -6.64
CA THR A 206 1.39 -0.69 -7.58
C THR A 206 1.18 -1.79 -8.62
N THR A 207 1.56 -1.51 -9.87
CA THR A 207 1.38 -2.48 -10.96
C THR A 207 2.41 -2.28 -12.08
N ASN A 208 2.64 -3.34 -12.85
CA ASN A 208 3.40 -3.27 -14.10
C ASN A 208 2.50 -3.17 -15.33
N PHE A 209 1.19 -3.06 -15.16
CA PHE A 209 0.22 -2.95 -16.24
C PHE A 209 -0.03 -1.51 -16.66
N ALA A 210 -0.37 -1.34 -17.94
CA ALA A 210 -1.09 -0.16 -18.40
C ALA A 210 -2.54 -0.20 -17.91
N SER A 211 -3.29 0.89 -18.11
CA SER A 211 -4.70 0.99 -17.69
C SER A 211 -5.56 -0.14 -18.27
N GLU A 212 -5.37 -0.46 -19.54
CA GLU A 212 -6.18 -1.43 -20.28
C GLU A 212 -5.91 -2.87 -19.81
N ASP A 213 -4.63 -3.19 -19.56
CA ASP A 213 -4.21 -4.49 -19.04
C ASP A 213 -4.69 -4.67 -17.59
N LEU A 214 -4.62 -3.61 -16.78
CA LEU A 214 -5.12 -3.64 -15.40
C LEU A 214 -6.64 -3.80 -15.37
N GLU A 215 -7.37 -3.16 -16.27
CA GLU A 215 -8.82 -3.37 -16.41
C GLU A 215 -9.13 -4.82 -16.78
N THR A 216 -8.39 -5.38 -17.75
CA THR A 216 -8.54 -6.79 -18.14
C THR A 216 -8.26 -7.73 -16.96
N TYR A 217 -7.32 -7.35 -16.10
CA TYR A 217 -6.93 -8.11 -14.92
C TYR A 217 -7.95 -8.02 -13.77
N LEU A 218 -8.45 -6.82 -13.46
CA LEU A 218 -9.34 -6.59 -12.31
C LEU A 218 -10.83 -6.70 -12.67
N GLY A 219 -11.17 -6.56 -13.94
CA GLY A 219 -12.53 -6.38 -14.44
C GLY A 219 -12.98 -4.92 -14.42
N THR A 220 -13.85 -4.57 -15.37
CA THR A 220 -14.33 -3.19 -15.60
C THR A 220 -14.91 -2.54 -14.34
N ALA A 221 -15.69 -3.28 -13.54
CA ALA A 221 -16.31 -2.72 -12.35
C ALA A 221 -15.31 -2.35 -11.23
N ALA A 222 -14.23 -3.13 -11.05
CA ALA A 222 -13.17 -2.77 -10.11
C ALA A 222 -12.37 -1.57 -10.63
N MET A 223 -12.07 -1.57 -11.93
CA MET A 223 -11.33 -0.49 -12.57
C MET A 223 -12.07 0.85 -12.52
N ASP A 224 -13.39 0.86 -12.76
CA ASP A 224 -14.23 2.06 -12.71
C ASP A 224 -14.14 2.76 -11.35
N ARG A 225 -14.27 1.99 -10.26
CA ARG A 225 -14.08 2.48 -8.88
C ARG A 225 -12.67 3.04 -8.65
N ILE A 226 -11.64 2.37 -9.18
CA ILE A 226 -10.24 2.86 -9.08
C ILE A 226 -10.09 4.20 -9.81
N VAL A 227 -10.59 4.31 -11.04
CA VAL A 227 -10.48 5.51 -11.88
C VAL A 227 -11.15 6.72 -11.21
N GLU A 228 -12.33 6.52 -10.62
CA GLU A 228 -13.02 7.54 -9.82
C GLU A 228 -12.14 7.98 -8.64
N MET A 229 -11.65 7.03 -7.85
CA MET A 229 -10.93 7.33 -6.61
C MET A 229 -9.54 7.94 -6.82
N ILE A 230 -8.87 7.69 -7.95
CA ILE A 230 -7.58 8.32 -8.29
C ILE A 230 -7.74 9.68 -8.99
N GLY A 231 -8.97 10.11 -9.30
CA GLY A 231 -9.21 11.31 -10.10
C GLY A 231 -8.70 11.20 -11.54
N GLY A 232 -8.78 10.01 -12.14
CA GLY A 232 -8.52 9.78 -13.57
C GLY A 232 -7.06 9.69 -14.03
N SER A 233 -6.04 9.71 -13.14
CA SER A 233 -4.64 9.62 -13.59
C SER A 233 -3.75 8.67 -12.79
N PHE A 234 -3.12 7.74 -13.51
CA PHE A 234 -2.10 6.84 -12.98
C PHE A 234 -0.78 7.62 -12.82
N LYS A 235 -0.05 7.37 -11.74
CA LYS A 235 1.32 7.88 -11.56
C LYS A 235 2.28 6.92 -12.25
N ARG A 236 2.58 7.23 -13.52
CA ARG A 236 3.46 6.40 -14.33
C ARG A 236 4.93 6.68 -14.02
N LEU A 237 5.66 5.63 -13.62
CA LEU A 237 7.12 5.65 -13.48
C LEU A 237 7.74 5.12 -14.77
N LYS A 238 8.83 5.75 -15.23
CA LYS A 238 9.56 5.35 -16.45
C LYS A 238 11.07 5.49 -16.26
N GLY A 239 11.85 4.70 -16.98
CA GLY A 239 13.31 4.81 -16.98
C GLY A 239 13.97 3.45 -17.12
N LYS A 240 15.24 3.38 -16.73
CA LYS A 240 15.99 2.13 -16.60
C LYS A 240 15.86 1.59 -15.18
N SER A 241 16.04 0.28 -15.04
CA SER A 241 16.01 -0.36 -13.73
C SER A 241 17.17 0.12 -12.85
N TYR A 242 16.86 0.75 -11.72
CA TYR A 242 17.87 1.16 -10.75
C TYR A 242 18.73 -0.02 -10.28
N ARG A 243 18.12 -1.21 -10.16
CA ARG A 243 18.78 -2.45 -9.72
C ARG A 243 19.81 -2.99 -10.74
N ARG A 244 19.70 -2.60 -12.01
CA ARG A 244 20.67 -2.99 -13.04
C ARG A 244 21.83 -2.01 -13.13
N ASP A 245 21.53 -0.73 -12.89
CA ASP A 245 22.53 0.33 -12.89
C ASP A 245 23.30 0.39 -11.55
N ASN A 246 22.77 -0.21 -10.47
CA ASN A 246 23.39 -0.31 -9.13
C ASN A 246 23.21 -1.73 -8.56
N PRO A 247 24.08 -2.69 -8.93
CA PRO A 247 24.00 -4.09 -8.53
C PRO A 247 24.37 -4.36 -7.06
#